data_AF-A0A2X3ISH5-F1
#
_entry.id   AF-A0A2X3ISH5-F1
#
_cell.length_a   1.000
_cell.length_b   1.000
_cell.length_c   1.000
_cell.angle_alpha   90.00
_cell.angle_beta   90.00
_cell.angle_gamma   90.00
#
_symmetry.space_group_name_H-M   'P 1'
#
loop_
_entity.id
_entity.type
_entity.pdbx_description
1 polymer ?
#
loop_
_entity_poly.entity_id
_entity_poly.type
_entity_poly.pdbx_seq_one_letter_code
_entity_poly.pdbx_strand_id
1 'polypeptide(L)'
;MKIFCDDGSTNVKLAWFEGKTLKSAVSVNSFRHNWKVEGLGSSRTYNYLLDGRKYTYDPVSEAAISTTHIEYQYSDTNVLAVHHALLNSGIEPQEIDLTVTLPISEFYTADCQKNTLNIERKISNLMREVTLNKGVTFTIKSVEVMPESLPAVFTRLVTDNVGQYEKSLVIDLRWYDPGCRGYCWPV
;
A
#
# COMPACT_ATOMS: atom_id res chain seq x y z
N MET A 1 -7.57 -3.13 15.19
CA MET A 1 -6.50 -4.11 14.89
C MET A 1 -5.38 -3.42 14.12
N LYS A 2 -4.08 -3.69 14.38
CA LYS A 2 -2.96 -3.07 13.64
C LYS A 2 -2.56 -3.92 12.43
N ILE A 3 -2.51 -3.30 11.26
CA ILE A 3 -2.12 -3.94 9.98
C ILE A 3 -0.97 -3.15 9.36
N PHE A 4 0.05 -3.85 8.90
CA PHE A 4 1.18 -3.30 8.16
C PHE A 4 0.98 -3.59 6.68
N CYS A 5 1.19 -2.59 5.84
CA CYS A 5 0.81 -2.62 4.44
C CYS A 5 1.91 -1.99 3.56
N ASP A 6 2.60 -2.82 2.78
CA ASP A 6 3.44 -2.36 1.67
C ASP A 6 2.52 -2.25 0.44
N ASP A 7 1.98 -1.07 0.20
CA ASP A 7 0.98 -0.78 -0.82
C ASP A 7 1.59 -0.34 -2.15
N GLY A 8 2.57 -1.10 -2.62
CA GLY A 8 3.22 -0.91 -3.93
C GLY A 8 2.23 -0.92 -5.12
N SER A 9 2.63 -0.26 -6.19
CA SER A 9 1.80 -0.06 -7.40
C SER A 9 1.44 -1.36 -8.14
N THR A 10 2.27 -2.39 -8.06
CA THR A 10 2.01 -3.71 -8.65
C THR A 10 1.20 -4.61 -7.72
N ASN A 11 1.63 -4.71 -6.46
CA ASN A 11 1.05 -5.60 -5.46
C ASN A 11 1.01 -4.89 -4.11
N VAL A 12 -0.11 -5.06 -3.41
CA VAL A 12 -0.26 -4.71 -2.00
C VAL A 12 0.08 -5.94 -1.16
N LYS A 13 1.03 -5.82 -0.23
CA LYS A 13 1.32 -6.87 0.75
C LYS A 13 0.88 -6.42 2.13
N LEU A 14 0.15 -7.28 2.81
CA LEU A 14 -0.31 -7.07 4.18
C LEU A 14 0.45 -8.01 5.12
N ALA A 15 0.71 -7.53 6.33
CA ALA A 15 1.20 -8.32 7.44
C ALA A 15 0.51 -7.90 8.74
N TRP A 16 0.14 -8.88 9.56
CA TRP A 16 -0.48 -8.64 10.86
C TRP A 16 -0.18 -9.80 11.81
N PHE A 17 -0.40 -9.57 13.10
CA PHE A 17 -0.31 -10.62 14.10
C PHE A 17 -1.70 -11.12 14.49
N GLU A 18 -1.85 -12.43 14.49
CA GLU A 18 -2.98 -13.12 15.11
C GLU A 18 -2.44 -13.86 16.35
N GLY A 19 -2.63 -13.24 17.51
CA GLY A 19 -1.94 -13.66 18.73
C GLY A 19 -0.42 -13.49 18.60
N LYS A 20 0.33 -14.59 18.60
CA LYS A 20 1.80 -14.60 18.40
C LYS A 20 2.22 -15.02 16.99
N THR A 21 1.26 -15.31 16.11
CA THR A 21 1.53 -15.80 14.76
C THR A 21 1.50 -14.65 13.77
N LEU A 22 2.58 -14.48 13.03
CA LEU A 22 2.64 -13.56 11.89
C LEU A 22 1.83 -14.15 10.73
N LYS A 23 0.89 -13.37 10.22
CA LYS A 23 0.09 -13.65 9.02
C LYS A 23 0.44 -12.64 7.94
N SER A 24 0.28 -13.04 6.70
CA SER A 24 0.46 -12.14 5.56
C SER A 24 -0.51 -12.47 4.43
N ALA A 25 -0.78 -11.47 3.58
CA ALA A 25 -1.57 -11.62 2.38
C ALA A 25 -0.98 -10.75 1.27
N VAL A 26 -1.13 -11.17 0.01
CA VAL A 26 -0.70 -10.41 -1.16
C VAL A 26 -1.88 -10.26 -2.10
N SER A 27 -2.12 -9.04 -2.56
CA SER A 27 -3.16 -8.73 -3.54
C SER A 27 -2.57 -7.96 -4.71
N VAL A 28 -2.89 -8.41 -5.92
CA VAL A 28 -2.53 -7.69 -7.14
C VAL A 28 -3.34 -6.40 -7.23
N ASN A 29 -2.72 -5.35 -7.75
CA ASN A 29 -3.41 -4.11 -8.06
C ASN A 29 -3.90 -4.14 -9.52
N SER A 30 -5.23 -4.22 -9.71
CA SER A 30 -5.82 -4.19 -11.05
C SER A 30 -7.27 -3.72 -10.98
N PHE A 31 -7.47 -2.42 -11.20
CA PHE A 31 -8.79 -1.80 -11.18
C PHE A 31 -9.09 -1.12 -12.50
N ARG A 32 -10.36 -1.11 -12.86
CA ARG A 32 -10.87 -0.30 -13.99
C ARG A 32 -12.00 0.61 -13.54
N HIS A 33 -12.26 1.63 -14.34
CA HIS A 33 -13.42 2.48 -14.17
C HIS A 33 -14.72 1.74 -14.47
N ASN A 34 -15.79 2.21 -13.84
CA ASN A 34 -17.15 1.70 -13.93
C ASN A 34 -17.32 0.30 -13.32
N TRP A 35 -18.56 0.04 -12.90
CA TRP A 35 -18.94 -1.26 -12.38
C TRP A 35 -19.05 -2.31 -13.48
N LYS A 36 -18.68 -3.54 -13.16
CA LYS A 36 -19.03 -4.69 -14.00
C LYS A 36 -20.30 -5.36 -13.50
N VAL A 37 -21.06 -5.90 -14.45
CA VAL A 37 -22.20 -6.77 -14.13
C VAL A 37 -21.65 -8.01 -13.44
N GLU A 38 -22.32 -8.43 -12.38
CA GLU A 38 -22.01 -9.69 -11.69
C GLU A 38 -22.21 -10.83 -12.70
N GLY A 39 -21.14 -11.56 -13.01
CA GLY A 39 -21.18 -12.62 -14.03
C GLY A 39 -22.07 -13.79 -13.59
N LEU A 40 -22.56 -14.56 -14.56
CA LEU A 40 -23.18 -15.87 -14.32
C LEU A 40 -22.07 -16.88 -13.94
N GLY A 41 -21.56 -16.79 -12.72
CA GLY A 41 -20.49 -17.64 -12.21
C GLY A 41 -20.28 -17.44 -10.70
N SER A 42 -19.54 -18.35 -10.07
CA SER A 42 -19.26 -18.35 -8.62
C SER A 42 -18.20 -17.34 -8.17
N SER A 43 -17.62 -16.55 -9.08
CA SER A 43 -16.61 -15.55 -8.74
C SER A 43 -17.26 -14.25 -8.26
N ARG A 44 -17.01 -13.91 -7.00
CA ARG A 44 -17.48 -12.67 -6.38
C ARG A 44 -16.97 -11.46 -7.16
N THR A 45 -17.89 -10.57 -7.52
CA THR A 45 -17.56 -9.29 -8.14
C THR A 45 -17.35 -8.22 -7.08
N TYR A 46 -16.25 -7.47 -7.18
CA TYR A 46 -15.94 -6.37 -6.27
C TYR A 46 -16.13 -5.03 -6.98
N ASN A 47 -17.28 -4.40 -6.72
CA ASN A 47 -17.68 -3.12 -7.27
C ASN A 47 -17.64 -2.05 -6.18
N TYR A 48 -16.73 -1.10 -6.31
CA TYR A 48 -16.44 -0.07 -5.32
C TYR A 48 -17.01 1.29 -5.73
N LEU A 49 -17.41 2.08 -4.74
CA LEU A 49 -17.69 3.50 -4.90
C LEU A 49 -16.76 4.29 -3.98
N LEU A 50 -16.06 5.25 -4.56
CA LEU A 50 -15.13 6.15 -3.87
C LEU A 50 -15.35 7.55 -4.45
N ASP A 51 -15.68 8.52 -3.59
CA ASP A 51 -16.00 9.91 -3.96
C ASP A 51 -16.97 10.03 -5.14
N GLY A 52 -18.04 9.23 -5.11
CA GLY A 52 -19.06 9.20 -6.16
C GLY A 52 -18.64 8.53 -7.48
N ARG A 53 -17.39 8.06 -7.59
CA ARG A 53 -16.86 7.37 -8.78
C ARG A 53 -16.91 5.86 -8.60
N LYS A 54 -17.25 5.17 -9.69
CA LYS A 54 -17.41 3.72 -9.73
C LYS A 54 -16.14 3.04 -10.22
N TYR A 55 -15.72 2.00 -9.50
CA TYR A 55 -14.55 1.20 -9.81
C TYR A 55 -14.84 -0.29 -9.64
N THR A 56 -14.05 -1.12 -10.33
CA THR A 56 -14.16 -2.58 -10.21
C THR A 56 -12.78 -3.21 -10.22
N TYR A 57 -12.59 -4.20 -9.34
CA TYR A 57 -11.42 -5.07 -9.41
C TYR A 57 -11.54 -6.05 -10.58
N ASP A 58 -10.54 -6.06 -11.45
CA ASP A 58 -10.51 -6.90 -12.63
C ASP A 58 -9.06 -7.26 -13.04
N PRO A 59 -8.53 -8.42 -12.61
CA PRO A 59 -7.13 -8.79 -12.82
C PRO A 59 -6.78 -9.19 -14.27
N VAL A 60 -7.79 -9.37 -15.13
CA VAL A 60 -7.60 -9.80 -16.53
C VAL A 60 -8.01 -8.71 -17.52
N SER A 61 -8.34 -7.51 -17.04
CA SER A 61 -8.79 -6.42 -17.91
C SER A 61 -7.63 -5.66 -18.53
N GLU A 62 -7.65 -5.52 -19.85
CA GLU A 62 -6.75 -4.61 -20.57
C GLU A 62 -7.06 -3.12 -20.27
N ALA A 63 -8.26 -2.82 -19.76
CA ALA A 63 -8.67 -1.48 -19.34
C ALA A 63 -8.24 -1.14 -17.89
N ALA A 64 -7.30 -1.90 -17.32
CA ALA A 64 -6.76 -1.63 -16.01
C ALA A 64 -6.09 -0.23 -15.99
N ILE A 65 -6.39 0.53 -14.94
CA ILE A 65 -5.79 1.84 -14.69
C ILE A 65 -4.29 1.62 -14.47
N SER A 66 -3.46 2.32 -15.24
CA SER A 66 -2.01 2.27 -15.08
C SER A 66 -1.60 2.79 -13.69
N THR A 67 -0.69 2.08 -13.02
CA THR A 67 -0.24 2.40 -11.65
C THR A 67 1.27 2.60 -11.56
N THR A 68 2.01 2.50 -12.66
CA THR A 68 3.48 2.53 -12.71
C THR A 68 4.08 3.94 -12.55
N HIS A 69 3.34 4.86 -11.96
CA HIS A 69 3.70 6.27 -11.80
C HIS A 69 3.64 6.67 -10.32
N ILE A 70 4.43 7.66 -9.92
CA ILE A 70 4.58 8.05 -8.50
C ILE A 70 3.27 8.57 -7.89
N GLU A 71 2.44 9.27 -8.68
CA GLU A 71 1.12 9.75 -8.26
C GLU A 71 0.16 8.63 -7.84
N TYR A 72 0.44 7.37 -8.18
CA TYR A 72 -0.36 6.23 -7.73
C TYR A 72 -0.52 6.27 -6.21
N GLN A 73 0.53 6.63 -5.46
CA GLN A 73 0.53 6.67 -4.00
C GLN A 73 -0.53 7.60 -3.40
N TYR A 74 -1.01 8.57 -4.17
CA TYR A 74 -2.02 9.56 -3.78
C TYR A 74 -3.32 9.42 -4.57
N SER A 75 -3.48 8.31 -5.31
CA SER A 75 -4.60 8.10 -6.24
C SER A 75 -5.75 7.32 -5.63
N ASP A 76 -6.91 7.40 -6.28
CA ASP A 76 -8.09 6.55 -6.02
C ASP A 76 -7.73 5.06 -6.06
N THR A 77 -6.91 4.66 -7.04
CA THR A 77 -6.52 3.26 -7.23
C THR A 77 -5.73 2.71 -6.05
N ASN A 78 -4.91 3.53 -5.38
CA ASN A 78 -4.20 3.11 -4.17
C ASN A 78 -5.15 2.83 -3.01
N VAL A 79 -6.14 3.71 -2.77
CA VAL A 79 -7.17 3.49 -1.75
C VAL A 79 -7.92 2.18 -2.02
N LEU A 80 -8.35 1.98 -3.27
CA LEU A 80 -9.06 0.78 -3.70
C LEU A 80 -8.20 -0.48 -3.52
N ALA A 81 -6.93 -0.43 -3.87
CA ALA A 81 -6.01 -1.55 -3.75
C ALA A 81 -5.81 -1.98 -2.29
N VAL A 82 -5.65 -1.02 -1.38
CA VAL A 82 -5.54 -1.30 0.06
C VAL A 82 -6.83 -1.93 0.58
N HIS A 83 -8.00 -1.35 0.31
CA HIS A 83 -9.28 -1.92 0.75
C HIS A 83 -9.54 -3.31 0.15
N HIS A 84 -9.17 -3.54 -1.11
CA HIS A 84 -9.31 -4.85 -1.74
C HIS A 84 -8.37 -5.89 -1.11
N ALA A 85 -7.12 -5.52 -0.82
CA ALA A 85 -6.19 -6.39 -0.12
C ALA A 85 -6.70 -6.78 1.27
N LEU A 86 -7.26 -5.81 2.02
CA LEU A 86 -7.87 -6.07 3.32
C LEU A 86 -9.04 -7.06 3.21
N LEU A 87 -9.92 -6.89 2.22
CA LEU A 87 -11.03 -7.81 1.98
C LEU A 87 -10.57 -9.22 1.57
N ASN A 88 -9.44 -9.33 0.86
CA ASN A 88 -8.86 -10.61 0.44
C ASN A 88 -7.96 -11.24 1.51
N SER A 89 -7.69 -10.55 2.62
CA SER A 89 -6.83 -11.05 3.70
C SER A 89 -7.47 -12.20 4.50
N GLY A 90 -8.80 -12.35 4.42
CA GLY A 90 -9.58 -13.28 5.24
C GLY A 90 -9.96 -12.73 6.61
N ILE A 91 -9.52 -11.52 6.97
CA ILE A 91 -9.95 -10.82 8.19
C ILE A 91 -11.39 -10.33 8.00
N GLU A 92 -12.22 -10.47 9.04
CA GLU A 92 -13.55 -9.86 9.03
C GLU A 92 -13.47 -8.32 9.05
N PRO A 93 -14.23 -7.61 8.18
CA PRO A 93 -14.25 -6.15 8.15
C PRO A 93 -14.50 -5.54 9.53
N GLN A 94 -13.58 -4.68 9.97
CA GLN A 94 -13.59 -4.04 11.29
C GLN A 94 -12.83 -2.71 11.26
N GLU A 95 -12.78 -2.03 12.41
CA GLU A 95 -11.93 -0.85 12.61
C GLU A 95 -10.44 -1.24 12.74
N ILE A 96 -9.58 -0.62 11.94
CA ILE A 96 -8.14 -0.91 11.90
C ILE A 96 -7.27 0.33 12.01
N ASP A 97 -6.07 0.13 12.55
CA ASP A 97 -4.95 1.07 12.48
C ASP A 97 -3.99 0.56 11.41
N LEU A 98 -3.68 1.40 10.42
CA LEU A 98 -2.93 1.01 9.24
C LEU A 98 -1.55 1.68 9.24
N THR A 99 -0.49 0.89 9.09
CA THR A 99 0.84 1.42 8.80
C THR A 99 1.17 1.13 7.34
N VAL A 100 1.38 2.17 6.52
CA VAL A 100 1.67 2.07 5.08
C VAL A 100 3.09 2.52 4.73
N THR A 101 3.48 2.38 3.46
CA THR A 101 4.78 2.84 2.98
C THR A 101 4.67 3.98 1.95
N LEU A 102 5.72 4.79 1.88
CA LEU A 102 5.95 5.73 0.78
C LEU A 102 7.35 5.50 0.18
N PRO A 103 7.50 5.62 -1.16
CA PRO A 103 8.80 5.64 -1.79
C PRO A 103 9.77 6.59 -1.11
N ILE A 104 11.04 6.19 -1.03
CA ILE A 104 12.08 6.97 -0.36
C ILE A 104 12.10 8.43 -0.83
N SER A 105 12.00 8.64 -2.15
CA SER A 105 11.98 9.99 -2.76
C SER A 105 10.73 10.81 -2.44
N GLU A 106 9.64 10.14 -2.03
CA GLU A 106 8.39 10.81 -1.63
C GLU A 106 8.34 11.07 -0.14
N PHE A 107 8.94 10.18 0.66
CA PHE A 107 9.00 10.30 2.11
C PHE A 107 10.05 11.32 2.55
N TYR A 108 11.17 11.43 1.84
CA TYR A 108 12.23 12.39 2.11
C TYR A 108 12.35 13.45 1.00
N THR A 109 12.68 14.67 1.40
CA THR A 109 13.08 15.74 0.47
C THR A 109 14.48 15.48 -0.09
N ALA A 110 14.90 16.29 -1.07
CA ALA A 110 16.26 16.25 -1.61
C ALA A 110 17.35 16.49 -0.55
N ASP A 111 17.00 17.19 0.55
CA ASP A 111 17.88 17.46 1.69
C ASP A 111 17.80 16.38 2.78
N CYS A 112 17.23 15.21 2.44
CA CYS A 112 17.05 14.08 3.36
C CYS A 112 16.19 14.40 4.60
N GLN A 113 15.32 15.40 4.52
CA GLN A 113 14.38 15.74 5.59
C GLN A 113 13.02 15.09 5.32
N LYS A 114 12.24 14.81 6.38
CA LYS A 114 10.89 14.24 6.21
C LYS A 114 10.01 15.20 5.40
N ASN A 115 9.43 14.72 4.31
CA ASN A 115 8.46 15.48 3.52
C ASN A 115 7.07 15.34 4.14
N THR A 116 6.78 16.20 5.12
CA THR A 116 5.50 16.16 5.85
C THR A 116 4.30 16.40 4.94
N LEU A 117 4.43 17.21 3.90
CA LEU A 117 3.35 17.46 2.93
C LEU A 117 2.93 16.19 2.21
N ASN A 118 3.90 15.42 1.70
CA ASN A 118 3.62 14.14 1.02
C ASN A 118 3.07 13.10 1.98
N ILE A 119 3.60 13.04 3.21
CA ILE A 119 3.11 12.12 4.25
C ILE A 119 1.64 12.42 4.58
N GLU A 120 1.28 13.69 4.81
CA GLU A 120 -0.10 14.07 5.09
C GLU A 120 -1.01 13.85 3.88
N ARG A 121 -0.52 14.10 2.66
CA ARG A 121 -1.25 13.78 1.42
C ARG A 121 -1.55 12.28 1.34
N LYS A 122 -0.59 11.42 1.69
CA LYS A 122 -0.78 9.96 1.73
C LYS A 122 -1.81 9.54 2.78
N ILE A 123 -1.70 10.07 4.00
CA ILE A 123 -2.64 9.82 5.09
C ILE A 123 -4.06 10.23 4.67
N SER A 124 -4.23 11.45 4.18
CA SER A 124 -5.53 11.97 3.75
C SER A 124 -6.15 11.15 2.62
N ASN A 125 -5.34 10.62 1.69
CA ASN A 125 -5.83 9.75 0.64
C ASN A 125 -6.41 8.44 1.20
N LEU A 126 -5.70 7.79 2.12
CA LEU A 126 -6.11 6.50 2.67
C LEU A 126 -7.24 6.60 3.72
N MET A 127 -7.47 7.79 4.28
CA MET A 127 -8.59 8.05 5.19
C MET A 127 -9.94 8.26 4.45
N ARG A 128 -9.95 8.25 3.11
CA ARG A 128 -11.17 8.41 2.31
C ARG A 128 -12.09 7.20 2.44
N GLU A 129 -13.39 7.46 2.47
CA GLU A 129 -14.40 6.42 2.63
C GLU A 129 -14.60 5.61 1.33
N VAL A 130 -14.56 4.28 1.45
CA VAL A 130 -14.84 3.35 0.35
C VAL A 130 -16.04 2.50 0.69
N THR A 131 -16.99 2.42 -0.22
CA THR A 131 -18.13 1.49 -0.11
C THR A 131 -18.02 0.37 -1.14
N LEU A 132 -18.54 -0.82 -0.76
CA LEU A 132 -18.56 -2.00 -1.60
C LEU A 132 -20.02 -2.38 -1.89
N ASN A 133 -20.37 -2.52 -3.16
CA ASN A 133 -21.71 -2.96 -3.54
C ASN A 133 -22.00 -4.36 -2.97
N LYS A 134 -23.12 -4.50 -2.24
CA LYS A 134 -23.53 -5.74 -1.55
C LYS A 134 -22.45 -6.31 -0.63
N GLY A 135 -21.69 -5.46 0.06
CA GLY A 135 -20.65 -5.90 0.99
C GLY A 135 -20.34 -4.86 2.06
N VAL A 136 -19.48 -5.26 2.99
CA VAL A 136 -18.96 -4.40 4.06
C VAL A 136 -17.49 -4.18 3.81
N THR A 137 -17.01 -2.97 4.07
CA THR A 137 -15.60 -2.57 3.98
C THR A 137 -15.01 -2.35 5.36
N PHE A 138 -13.68 -2.35 5.44
CA PHE A 138 -12.96 -1.96 6.65
C PHE A 138 -13.08 -0.46 6.89
N THR A 139 -13.05 -0.05 8.16
CA THR A 139 -12.93 1.35 8.55
C THR A 139 -11.50 1.62 8.98
N ILE A 140 -10.79 2.48 8.25
CA ILE A 140 -9.43 2.90 8.61
C ILE A 140 -9.54 4.03 9.63
N LYS A 141 -9.11 3.75 10.86
CA LYS A 141 -9.16 4.69 11.99
C LYS A 141 -7.99 5.67 11.97
N SER A 142 -6.80 5.13 11.74
CA SER A 142 -5.55 5.88 11.75
C SER A 142 -4.61 5.33 10.69
N VAL A 143 -3.79 6.21 10.13
CA VAL A 143 -2.75 5.87 9.16
C VAL A 143 -1.41 6.40 9.65
N GLU A 144 -0.43 5.51 9.73
CA GLU A 144 0.98 5.81 9.98
C GLU A 144 1.76 5.53 8.69
N VAL A 145 2.70 6.41 8.32
CA VAL A 145 3.48 6.25 7.08
C VAL A 145 4.94 6.00 7.42
N MET A 146 5.51 4.95 6.82
CA MET A 146 6.93 4.63 6.89
C MET A 146 7.62 4.82 5.53
N PRO A 147 8.92 5.17 5.50
CA PRO A 147 9.68 5.11 4.27
C PRO A 147 9.83 3.65 3.82
N GLU A 148 9.78 3.42 2.51
CA GLU A 148 10.12 2.12 1.92
C GLU A 148 11.58 1.73 2.23
N SER A 149 11.88 0.44 2.17
CA SER A 149 13.22 -0.17 2.37
C SER A 149 13.80 -0.07 3.79
N LEU A 150 13.68 1.06 4.50
CA LEU A 150 14.28 1.26 5.83
C LEU A 150 13.75 0.28 6.90
N PRO A 151 12.42 0.05 7.05
CA PRO A 151 11.91 -0.95 7.99
C PRO A 151 12.44 -2.37 7.72
N ALA A 152 12.74 -2.71 6.47
CA ALA A 152 13.21 -4.04 6.10
C ALA A 152 14.65 -4.32 6.58
N VAL A 153 15.48 -3.28 6.70
CA VAL A 153 16.89 -3.43 7.11
C VAL A 153 17.14 -3.05 8.56
N PHE A 154 16.19 -2.41 9.24
CA PHE A 154 16.38 -1.87 10.58
C PHE A 154 16.89 -2.91 11.58
N THR A 155 16.26 -4.09 11.64
CA THR A 155 16.71 -5.17 12.53
C THR A 155 18.15 -5.60 12.23
N ARG A 156 18.54 -5.62 10.95
CA ARG A 156 19.90 -5.99 10.55
C ARG A 156 20.91 -4.92 10.94
N LEU A 157 20.61 -3.64 10.70
CA LEU A 157 21.46 -2.52 11.11
C LEU A 157 21.72 -2.53 12.62
N VAL A 158 20.68 -2.79 13.42
CA VAL A 158 20.80 -2.91 14.88
C VAL A 158 21.63 -4.14 15.27
N THR A 159 21.41 -5.29 14.62
CA THR A 159 22.15 -6.54 14.91
C THR A 159 23.63 -6.41 14.57
N ASP A 160 23.95 -5.72 13.47
CA ASP A 160 25.31 -5.54 13.00
C ASP A 160 26.06 -4.43 13.75
N ASN A 161 25.38 -3.72 14.66
CA ASN A 161 25.92 -2.62 15.45
C ASN A 161 26.66 -1.60 14.57
N VAL A 162 26.04 -1.26 13.44
CA VAL A 162 26.60 -0.34 12.44
C VAL A 162 26.90 0.99 13.12
N GLY A 163 28.18 1.38 13.10
CA GLY A 163 28.66 2.57 13.77
C GLY A 163 28.35 3.85 12.98
N GLN A 164 28.35 4.99 13.67
CA GLN A 164 28.10 6.34 13.11
C GLN A 164 29.02 6.78 11.94
N TYR A 165 30.07 6.01 11.64
CA TYR A 165 31.04 6.27 10.56
C TYR A 165 30.95 5.23 9.45
N GLU A 166 30.04 4.26 9.57
CA GLU A 166 29.81 3.21 8.60
C GLU A 166 28.61 3.57 7.72
N LYS A 167 28.65 3.13 6.47
CA LYS A 167 27.56 3.37 5.52
C LYS A 167 26.96 2.05 5.08
N SER A 168 25.64 1.99 5.10
CA SER A 168 24.89 0.84 4.62
C SER A 168 24.21 1.19 3.30
N LEU A 169 24.40 0.34 2.29
CA LEU A 169 23.73 0.46 1.01
C LEU A 169 22.54 -0.50 0.98
N VAL A 170 21.34 0.04 0.81
CA VAL A 170 20.11 -0.74 0.65
C VAL A 170 19.65 -0.63 -0.80
N ILE A 171 19.49 -1.78 -1.45
CA ILE A 171 19.03 -1.87 -2.84
C ILE A 171 17.68 -2.58 -2.84
N ASP A 172 16.62 -1.81 -3.09
CA ASP A 172 15.27 -2.33 -3.28
C ASP A 172 15.01 -2.47 -4.79
N LEU A 173 14.76 -3.71 -5.25
CA LEU A 173 14.51 -4.03 -6.65
C LEU A 173 13.03 -4.32 -6.87
N ARG A 174 12.38 -3.50 -7.69
CA ARG A 174 10.95 -3.58 -7.98
C ARG A 174 10.70 -3.91 -9.45
N TRP A 175 9.56 -4.55 -9.72
CA TRP A 175 9.16 -5.01 -11.06
C TRP A 175 9.09 -3.88 -12.10
N TYR A 176 8.72 -2.66 -11.68
CA TYR A 176 8.78 -1.48 -12.53
C TYR A 176 9.15 -0.27 -11.68
N ASP A 177 10.45 -0.04 -11.50
CA ASP A 177 10.97 1.21 -10.95
C ASP A 177 11.94 1.83 -11.98
N PRO A 178 11.50 2.82 -12.78
CA PRO A 178 12.43 3.58 -13.62
C PRO A 178 13.44 4.39 -12.78
N GLY A 179 13.25 4.46 -11.46
CA GLY A 179 14.08 5.14 -10.48
C GLY A 179 14.92 4.23 -9.60
N CYS A 180 15.40 3.07 -10.10
CA CYS A 180 16.49 2.29 -9.49
C CYS A 180 17.71 3.19 -9.24
N ARG A 181 17.69 3.91 -8.12
CA ARG A 181 18.79 4.69 -7.58
C ARG A 181 19.16 3.98 -6.30
N GLY A 182 20.37 3.39 -6.28
CA GLY A 182 20.92 2.89 -5.03
C GLY A 182 20.97 4.05 -4.02
N TYR A 183 20.26 3.92 -2.91
CA TYR A 183 20.29 4.92 -1.86
C TYR A 183 21.38 4.53 -0.86
N CYS A 184 22.50 5.25 -0.91
CA CYS A 184 23.60 5.10 0.03
C CYS A 184 23.37 6.07 1.19
N TRP A 185 23.06 5.54 2.38
CA TRP A 185 22.78 6.35 3.55
C TRP A 185 23.99 6.35 4.51
N PRO A 186 24.41 7.52 5.02
CA PRO A 186 25.09 7.58 6.31
C PRO A 186 24.05 7.27 7.40
N VAL A 187 24.29 6.25 8.21
CA VAL A 187 23.55 6.02 9.45
C VAL A 187 24.36 6.64 10.59
#